data_AF-A0A7I7XJE9-F1
#
_entry.id   AF-A0A7I7XJE9-F1
#
_cell.length_a   1.000
_cell.length_b   1.000
_cell.length_c   1.000
_cell.angle_alpha   90.00
_cell.angle_beta   90.00
_cell.angle_gamma   90.00
#
_symmetry.space_group_name_H-M   'P 1'
#
loop_
_entity.id
_entity.type
_entity.pdbx_description
1 polymer ?
#
loop_
_entity_poly.entity_id
_entity_poly.type
_entity_poly.pdbx_seq_one_letter_code
_entity_poly.pdbx_strand_id
1 'polypeptide(L)'
;MNEARVTAFHEAGHAIAARLRGAQVLRVSIDPGFVTYQLPQVPQKLFRNGQRIENPEPAPAAHEDGFIWLAGSWAQVRAEVPLSDARFPELVAATLEDNATDYAGYLAAQRDPAAEGHWSNQLEQHWPYIIRVANALHREHFEKVRLNRESRIRQLKRRSTRFPT
;
A
#
# COMPACT_ATOMS: atom_id res chain seq x y z
N MET A 1 -6.49 16.74 3.41
CA MET A 1 -7.06 16.04 2.24
C MET A 1 -8.28 15.20 2.66
N ASN A 2 -9.18 14.73 1.79
CA ASN A 2 -10.24 13.78 2.23
C ASN A 2 -9.60 12.42 2.55
N GLU A 3 -10.06 11.75 3.61
CA GLU A 3 -9.56 10.45 4.10
C GLU A 3 -9.41 9.42 2.98
N ALA A 4 -10.43 9.25 2.13
CA ALA A 4 -10.36 8.31 0.99
C ALA A 4 -9.22 8.63 0.00
N ARG A 5 -8.86 9.90 -0.14
CA ARG A 5 -7.76 10.32 -1.02
C ARG A 5 -6.40 10.09 -0.35
N VAL A 6 -6.31 10.31 0.96
CA VAL A 6 -5.13 9.96 1.77
C VAL A 6 -4.85 8.46 1.64
N THR A 7 -5.85 7.62 1.90
CA THR A 7 -5.75 6.17 1.74
C THR A 7 -5.38 5.80 0.30
N ALA A 8 -5.94 6.45 -0.72
CA ALA A 8 -5.58 6.16 -2.10
C ALA A 8 -4.08 6.36 -2.40
N PHE A 9 -3.46 7.42 -1.85
CA PHE A 9 -2.02 7.64 -1.99
C PHE A 9 -1.20 6.63 -1.20
N HIS A 10 -1.64 6.32 0.01
CA HIS A 10 -1.03 5.30 0.87
C HIS A 10 -0.96 3.94 0.15
N GLU A 11 -2.09 3.42 -0.32
CA GLU A 11 -2.15 2.15 -1.03
C GLU A 11 -1.40 2.17 -2.37
N ALA A 12 -1.41 3.31 -3.07
CA ALA A 12 -0.63 3.48 -4.29
C ALA A 12 0.88 3.41 -4.02
N GLY A 13 1.34 3.95 -2.89
CA GLY A 13 2.73 3.88 -2.43
C GLY A 13 3.20 2.44 -2.30
N HIS A 14 2.50 1.63 -1.50
CA HIS A 14 2.79 0.20 -1.36
C HIS A 14 2.76 -0.54 -2.70
N ALA A 15 1.74 -0.31 -3.53
CA ALA A 15 1.60 -1.01 -4.80
C ALA A 15 2.76 -0.72 -5.77
N ILE A 16 3.22 0.53 -5.85
CA ILE A 16 4.37 0.89 -6.67
C ILE A 16 5.66 0.32 -6.09
N ALA A 17 5.86 0.43 -4.77
CA ALA A 17 7.04 -0.10 -4.11
C ALA A 17 7.16 -1.63 -4.31
N ALA A 18 6.06 -2.36 -4.15
CA ALA A 18 6.01 -3.79 -4.41
C ALA A 18 6.38 -4.13 -5.85
N ARG A 19 5.86 -3.40 -6.85
CA ARG A 19 6.22 -3.58 -8.27
C ARG A 19 7.69 -3.33 -8.54
N LEU A 20 8.28 -2.31 -7.89
CA LEU A 20 9.71 -2.01 -8.00
C LEU A 20 10.60 -3.12 -7.42
N ARG A 21 10.03 -4.00 -6.60
CA ARG A 21 10.67 -5.22 -6.09
C ARG A 21 10.28 -6.47 -6.87
N GLY A 22 9.68 -6.29 -8.05
CA GLY A 22 9.29 -7.38 -8.94
C GLY A 22 7.99 -8.07 -8.53
N ALA A 23 7.25 -7.56 -7.55
CA ALA A 23 6.00 -8.16 -7.12
C ALA A 23 4.91 -8.02 -8.19
N GLN A 24 4.09 -9.07 -8.31
CA GLN A 24 2.80 -8.98 -8.98
C GLN A 24 1.77 -8.40 -8.01
N VAL A 25 1.30 -7.17 -8.26
CA VAL A 25 0.20 -6.58 -7.50
C VAL A 25 -1.12 -7.17 -7.98
N LEU A 26 -1.79 -7.92 -7.11
CA LEU A 26 -3.03 -8.66 -7.41
C LEU A 26 -4.26 -7.80 -7.16
N ARG A 27 -4.24 -7.01 -6.09
CA ARG A 27 -5.37 -6.15 -5.70
C ARG A 27 -4.88 -4.93 -4.93
N VAL A 28 -5.54 -3.80 -5.16
CA VAL A 28 -5.37 -2.56 -4.40
C VAL A 28 -6.76 -2.02 -4.11
N SER A 29 -7.03 -1.59 -2.88
CA SER A 29 -8.37 -1.15 -2.46
C SER A 29 -8.28 -0.05 -1.40
N ILE A 30 -9.22 0.89 -1.44
CA ILE A 30 -9.42 1.89 -0.38
C ILE A 30 -10.36 1.35 0.71
N ASP A 31 -11.19 0.32 0.40
CA ASP A 31 -12.21 -0.25 1.31
C ASP A 31 -12.08 -1.78 1.50
N PRO A 32 -11.65 -2.25 2.69
CA PRO A 32 -10.76 -1.54 3.61
C PRO A 32 -9.45 -1.17 2.88
N GLY A 33 -8.68 -0.20 3.38
CA GLY A 33 -7.37 0.13 2.80
C GLY A 33 -6.47 -1.12 2.81
N PHE A 34 -6.03 -1.58 1.64
CA PHE A 34 -4.98 -2.59 1.53
C PHE A 34 -4.40 -2.73 0.11
N VAL A 35 -3.19 -3.28 0.08
CA VAL A 35 -2.55 -3.85 -1.10
C VAL A 35 -2.33 -5.34 -0.90
N THR A 36 -2.73 -6.14 -1.89
CA THR A 36 -2.34 -7.55 -1.99
C THR A 36 -1.39 -7.73 -3.16
N TYR A 37 -0.23 -8.30 -2.89
CA TYR A 37 0.80 -8.55 -3.89
C TYR A 37 1.48 -9.89 -3.62
N GLN A 38 2.09 -10.45 -4.67
CA GLN A 38 2.92 -11.64 -4.60
C GLN A 38 4.32 -11.27 -5.03
N LEU A 39 5.28 -11.34 -4.10
CA LEU A 39 6.69 -11.18 -4.41
C LEU A 39 7.17 -12.40 -5.23
N PRO A 40 8.12 -12.22 -6.16
CA PRO A 40 8.82 -13.35 -6.76
C PRO A 40 9.46 -14.13 -5.62
N GLN A 41 9.27 -15.45 -5.59
CA GLN A 41 9.84 -16.27 -4.52
C GLN A 41 11.34 -16.02 -4.49
N VAL A 42 11.86 -15.49 -3.38
CA VAL A 42 13.27 -15.62 -3.06
C VAL A 42 13.55 -17.12 -3.10
N PRO A 43 14.58 -17.60 -3.82
CA PRO A 43 14.84 -19.02 -3.94
C PRO A 43 14.95 -19.62 -2.54
N GLN A 44 13.90 -20.35 -2.13
CA GLN A 44 13.94 -21.11 -0.90
C GLN A 44 15.06 -22.12 -1.04
N LYS A 45 15.87 -22.29 -0.01
CA LYS A 45 16.88 -23.33 0.00
C LYS A 45 16.14 -24.68 0.10
N LEU A 46 15.83 -25.27 -1.05
CA LEU A 46 15.10 -26.54 -1.12
C LEU A 46 15.99 -27.73 -0.76
N PHE A 47 17.32 -27.54 -0.84
CA PHE A 47 18.31 -28.59 -0.63
C PHE A 47 19.45 -28.13 0.27
N ARG A 48 19.85 -28.99 1.21
CA ARG A 48 21.08 -28.86 2.00
C ARG A 48 21.83 -30.19 1.89
N ASN A 49 23.06 -30.15 1.36
CA ASN A 49 23.90 -31.34 1.17
C ASN A 49 23.23 -32.48 0.36
N GLY A 50 22.49 -32.13 -0.70
CA GLY A 50 21.83 -33.12 -1.57
C GLY A 50 20.52 -33.71 -1.02
N GLN A 51 20.12 -33.36 0.20
CA GLN A 51 18.82 -33.75 0.78
C GLN A 51 17.81 -32.63 0.68
N ARG A 52 16.56 -32.97 0.34
CA ARG A 52 15.43 -32.04 0.33
C ARG A 52 15.09 -31.65 1.77
N ILE A 53 14.94 -30.36 2.03
CA ILE A 53 14.56 -29.84 3.35
C ILE A 53 13.04 -30.01 3.51
N GLU A 54 12.59 -30.72 4.55
CA GLU A 54 11.15 -30.98 4.81
C GLU A 54 10.36 -29.70 5.09
N ASN A 55 10.97 -28.76 5.82
CA ASN A 55 10.45 -27.42 6.08
C ASN A 55 11.45 -26.41 5.52
N PRO A 56 11.33 -25.99 4.25
CA PRO A 56 12.24 -25.01 3.68
C PRO A 56 12.27 -23.77 4.58
N GLU A 57 13.47 -23.34 4.95
CA GLU A 57 13.64 -22.13 5.75
C GLU A 57 12.99 -20.96 4.99
N PRO A 58 12.08 -20.18 5.63
CA PRO A 58 11.56 -18.98 5.00
C PRO A 58 12.75 -18.11 4.63
N ALA A 59 12.73 -17.57 3.42
CA ALA A 59 13.75 -16.60 3.04
C ALA A 59 13.79 -15.50 4.10
N PRO A 60 14.98 -15.04 4.51
CA PRO A 60 15.08 -13.91 5.44
C PRO A 60 14.26 -12.75 4.88
N ALA A 61 13.51 -12.07 5.74
CA ALA A 61 12.80 -10.84 5.39
C ALA A 61 13.80 -9.95 4.67
N ALA A 62 13.54 -9.72 3.38
CA ALA A 62 14.51 -9.04 2.56
C ALA A 62 14.62 -7.61 3.09
N HIS A 63 15.80 -7.02 3.01
CA HIS A 63 15.98 -5.60 3.25
C HIS A 63 14.94 -4.75 2.48
N GLU A 64 14.51 -5.24 1.32
CA GLU A 64 13.50 -4.65 0.46
C GLU A 64 12.05 -4.71 0.98
N ASP A 65 11.75 -5.48 2.02
CA ASP A 65 10.41 -5.50 2.64
C ASP A 65 10.16 -4.19 3.40
N GLY A 66 11.20 -3.62 4.04
CA GLY A 66 11.13 -2.33 4.73
C GLY A 66 10.78 -1.18 3.79
N PHE A 67 11.26 -1.24 2.54
CA PHE A 67 10.90 -0.30 1.49
C PHE A 67 9.40 -0.29 1.21
N ILE A 68 8.79 -1.48 1.10
CA ILE A 68 7.37 -1.60 0.79
C ILE A 68 6.53 -1.05 1.94
N TRP A 69 6.87 -1.39 3.19
CA TRP A 69 6.16 -0.89 4.37
C TRP A 69 6.26 0.63 4.55
N LEU A 70 7.43 1.22 4.26
CA LEU A 70 7.61 2.69 4.32
C LEU A 70 6.80 3.43 3.25
N ALA A 71 6.64 2.83 2.07
CA ALA A 71 6.16 3.53 0.88
C ALA A 71 4.75 4.10 1.00
N GLY A 72 3.87 3.47 1.78
CA GLY A 72 2.51 3.97 2.00
C GLY A 72 2.50 5.30 2.73
N SER A 73 3.10 5.34 3.93
CA SER A 73 3.25 6.56 4.72
C SER A 73 4.04 7.64 3.99
N TRP A 74 5.09 7.25 3.26
CA TRP A 74 5.83 8.20 2.41
C TRP A 74 4.94 8.87 1.36
N ALA A 75 4.15 8.09 0.61
CA ALA A 75 3.29 8.60 -0.45
C ALA A 75 2.15 9.47 0.09
N GLN A 76 1.63 9.12 1.27
CA GLN A 76 0.67 9.91 2.01
C GLN A 76 1.22 11.30 2.34
N VAL A 77 2.40 11.38 2.95
CA VAL A 77 3.03 12.68 3.29
C VAL A 77 3.36 13.47 2.02
N ARG A 78 3.90 12.81 0.99
CA ARG A 78 4.26 13.43 -0.29
C ARG A 78 3.10 14.06 -1.03
N ALA A 79 1.89 13.53 -0.84
CA ALA A 79 0.67 14.09 -1.42
C ALA A 79 0.29 15.44 -0.81
N GLU A 80 0.73 15.72 0.42
CA GLU A 80 0.40 16.94 1.16
C GLU A 80 1.57 17.93 1.26
N VAL A 81 2.80 17.41 1.27
CA VAL A 81 4.01 18.18 1.54
C VAL A 81 5.04 17.90 0.43
N PRO A 82 5.70 18.93 -0.13
CA PRO A 82 6.78 18.72 -1.10
C PRO A 82 8.00 18.07 -0.42
N LEU A 83 8.75 17.27 -1.18
CA LEU A 83 9.98 16.63 -0.69
C LEU A 83 11.05 17.63 -0.19
N SER A 84 10.98 18.88 -0.66
CA SER A 84 11.88 19.96 -0.23
C SER A 84 11.55 20.55 1.14
N ASP A 85 10.42 20.19 1.77
CA ASP A 85 10.12 20.61 3.14
C ASP A 85 11.10 19.91 4.10
N ALA A 86 11.80 20.68 4.93
CA ALA A 86 12.80 20.15 5.85
C ALA A 86 12.21 19.15 6.87
N ARG A 87 10.91 19.24 7.15
CA ARG A 87 10.18 18.35 8.07
C ARG A 87 9.71 17.07 7.39
N PHE A 88 9.89 16.94 6.08
CA PHE A 88 9.38 15.79 5.33
C PHE A 88 9.78 14.44 5.95
N PRO A 89 11.07 14.19 6.31
CA PRO A 89 11.45 12.91 6.92
C PRO A 89 10.75 12.65 8.26
N GLU A 90 10.61 13.68 9.10
CA GLU A 90 9.94 13.59 10.40
C GLU A 90 8.45 13.29 10.25
N LEU A 91 7.80 13.91 9.27
CA LEU A 91 6.38 13.67 8.97
C LEU A 91 6.15 12.24 8.46
N VAL A 92 7.06 11.70 7.66
CA VAL A 92 6.98 10.31 7.19
C VAL A 92 7.13 9.35 8.37
N ALA A 93 8.10 9.57 9.25
CA ALA A 93 8.29 8.75 10.44
C ALA A 93 7.05 8.76 11.34
N ALA A 94 6.50 9.94 11.64
CA ALA A 94 5.28 10.08 12.45
C ALA A 94 4.08 9.38 11.79
N THR A 95 3.88 9.56 10.48
CA THR A 95 2.80 8.91 9.73
C THR A 95 2.95 7.39 9.70
N LEU A 96 4.19 6.89 9.65
CA LEU A 96 4.48 5.46 9.73
C LEU A 96 4.16 4.91 11.12
N GLU A 97 4.59 5.58 12.19
CA GLU A 97 4.32 5.18 13.57
C GLU A 97 2.82 5.13 13.90
N ASP A 98 2.03 6.07 13.34
CA ASP A 98 0.57 6.08 13.48
C ASP A 98 -0.12 4.89 12.78
N ASN A 99 0.52 4.28 11.77
CA ASN A 99 0.04 3.05 11.12
C ASN A 99 0.68 1.81 11.76
N ALA A 100 -0.02 1.23 12.74
CA ALA A 100 0.47 0.08 13.50
C ALA A 100 0.87 -1.14 12.64
N THR A 101 0.22 -1.37 11.50
CA THR A 101 0.53 -2.52 10.63
C THR A 101 1.82 -2.27 9.86
N ASP A 102 1.93 -1.11 9.21
CA ASP A 102 3.12 -0.76 8.45
C ASP A 102 4.33 -0.59 9.36
N TYR A 103 4.14 0.02 10.52
CA TYR A 103 5.22 0.19 11.49
C TYR A 103 5.76 -1.15 11.98
N ALA A 104 4.88 -2.10 12.30
CA ALA A 104 5.30 -3.44 12.70
C ALA A 104 6.07 -4.16 11.57
N GLY A 105 5.58 -4.09 10.34
CA GLY A 105 6.25 -4.64 9.16
C GLY A 105 7.60 -3.98 8.89
N TYR A 106 7.66 -2.66 9.03
CA TYR A 106 8.86 -1.85 8.86
C TYR A 106 9.94 -2.21 9.88
N LEU A 107 9.58 -2.36 11.16
CA LEU A 107 10.51 -2.74 12.22
C LEU A 107 11.01 -4.19 12.07
N ALA A 108 10.19 -5.08 11.54
CA ALA A 108 10.53 -6.48 11.34
C ALA A 108 11.47 -6.71 10.14
N ALA A 109 11.55 -5.77 9.20
CA ALA A 109 12.48 -5.84 8.08
C ALA A 109 13.93 -5.63 8.53
N GLN A 110 14.89 -6.28 7.85
CA GLN A 110 16.31 -5.96 8.04
C GLN A 110 16.58 -4.56 7.46
N ARG A 111 16.70 -3.53 8.30
CA ARG A 111 16.87 -2.14 7.85
C ARG A 111 18.35 -1.75 7.78
N ASP A 112 18.76 -1.12 6.68
CA ASP A 112 19.97 -0.31 6.59
C ASP A 112 19.58 1.18 6.56
N PRO A 113 19.93 1.99 7.56
CA PRO A 113 19.64 3.43 7.57
C PRO A 113 20.16 4.18 6.34
N ALA A 114 21.25 3.69 5.72
CA ALA A 114 21.78 4.29 4.48
C ALA A 114 20.84 4.07 3.28
N ALA A 115 19.95 3.07 3.35
CA ALA A 115 19.03 2.75 2.27
C ALA A 115 17.74 3.58 2.27
N GLU A 116 17.31 4.14 3.40
CA GLU A 116 16.08 4.95 3.47
C GLU A 116 16.14 6.18 2.56
N GLY A 117 17.32 6.83 2.49
CA GLY A 117 17.55 7.93 1.55
C GLY A 117 17.44 7.48 0.09
N HIS A 118 17.93 6.28 -0.23
CA HIS A 118 17.80 5.71 -1.57
C HIS A 118 16.34 5.37 -1.91
N TRP A 119 15.60 4.83 -0.96
CA TRP A 119 14.18 4.51 -1.09
C TRP A 119 13.33 5.75 -1.37
N SER A 120 13.55 6.83 -0.63
CA SER A 120 12.86 8.11 -0.85
C SER A 120 13.09 8.64 -2.27
N ASN A 121 14.34 8.56 -2.76
CA ASN A 121 14.67 8.94 -4.14
C ASN A 121 13.99 8.05 -5.19
N GLN A 122 13.92 6.74 -4.96
CA GLN A 122 13.20 5.82 -5.85
C GLN A 122 11.70 6.17 -5.90
N LEU A 123 11.07 6.41 -4.76
CA LEU A 123 9.66 6.78 -4.71
C LEU A 123 9.38 8.12 -5.41
N GLU A 124 10.27 9.11 -5.26
CA GLU A 124 10.15 10.40 -5.96
C GLU A 124 10.26 10.22 -7.48
N GLN A 125 11.21 9.42 -7.96
CA GLN A 125 11.34 9.11 -9.40
C GLN A 125 10.06 8.46 -9.97
N HIS A 126 9.33 7.70 -9.14
CA HIS A 126 8.09 7.05 -9.52
C HIS A 126 6.83 7.79 -9.06
N TRP A 127 6.95 9.01 -8.52
CA TRP A 127 5.83 9.81 -8.03
C TRP A 127 4.71 10.02 -9.06
N PRO A 128 4.99 10.28 -10.36
CA PRO A 128 3.93 10.37 -11.38
C PRO A 128 3.08 9.10 -11.52
N TYR A 129 3.67 7.92 -11.29
CA TYR A 129 2.96 6.64 -11.33
C TYR A 129 2.12 6.44 -10.06
N ILE A 130 2.65 6.81 -8.90
CA ILE A 130 1.91 6.79 -7.63
C ILE A 130 0.67 7.68 -7.74
N ILE A 131 0.81 8.92 -8.22
CA ILE A 131 -0.33 9.83 -8.47
C ILE A 131 -1.37 9.18 -9.40
N ARG A 132 -0.93 8.55 -10.48
CA ARG A 132 -1.84 7.92 -11.45
C ARG A 132 -2.65 6.80 -10.81
N VAL A 133 -2.00 5.93 -10.03
CA VAL A 133 -2.65 4.83 -9.32
C VAL A 133 -3.59 5.36 -8.25
N ALA A 134 -3.15 6.30 -7.42
CA ALA A 134 -3.97 6.92 -6.37
C ALA A 134 -5.25 7.57 -6.95
N ASN A 135 -5.12 8.33 -8.04
CA ASN A 135 -6.26 8.95 -8.71
C ASN A 135 -7.22 7.91 -9.31
N ALA A 136 -6.71 6.79 -9.82
CA ALA A 136 -7.57 5.70 -10.30
C ALA A 136 -8.35 5.06 -9.16
N LEU A 137 -7.68 4.68 -8.06
CA LEU A 137 -8.30 4.11 -6.87
C LEU A 137 -9.37 5.03 -6.29
N HIS A 138 -9.06 6.31 -6.16
CA HIS A 138 -9.99 7.30 -5.63
C HIS A 138 -11.24 7.40 -6.51
N ARG A 139 -11.09 7.46 -7.84
CA ARG A 139 -12.24 7.47 -8.77
C ARG A 139 -13.09 6.19 -8.65
N GLU A 140 -12.45 5.03 -8.60
CA GLU A 140 -13.13 3.74 -8.46
C GLU A 140 -13.94 3.66 -7.16
N HIS A 141 -13.38 4.16 -6.04
CA HIS A 141 -14.09 4.23 -4.77
C HIS A 141 -15.34 5.12 -4.87
N PHE A 142 -15.23 6.33 -5.43
CA PHE A 142 -16.37 7.23 -5.56
C PHE A 142 -17.47 6.68 -6.48
N GLU A 143 -17.10 6.04 -7.59
CA GLU A 143 -18.07 5.37 -8.46
C GLU A 143 -18.78 4.22 -7.73
N LYS A 144 -18.05 3.41 -6.97
CA LYS A 144 -18.63 2.33 -6.15
C LYS A 144 -19.60 2.87 -5.11
N VAL A 145 -19.22 3.92 -4.37
CA VAL A 145 -20.09 4.58 -3.37
C VAL A 145 -21.35 5.14 -4.02
N ARG A 146 -21.23 5.80 -5.18
CA ARG A 146 -22.36 6.32 -5.95
C ARG A 146 -23.33 5.20 -6.35
N LEU A 147 -22.83 4.13 -6.97
CA LEU A 147 -23.63 2.99 -7.41
C LEU A 147 -24.34 2.29 -6.23
N ASN A 148 -23.65 2.12 -5.11
CA ASN A 148 -24.23 1.55 -3.89
C ASN A 148 -25.37 2.42 -3.34
N ARG A 149 -25.20 3.74 -3.33
CA ARG A 149 -26.23 4.69 -2.90
C ARG A 149 -27.46 4.62 -3.80
N GLU A 150 -27.26 4.61 -5.13
CA GLU A 150 -28.35 4.48 -6.10
C GLU A 150 -29.10 3.15 -5.95
N SER A 151 -28.38 2.04 -5.79
CA SER A 151 -28.95 0.72 -5.56
C SER A 151 -29.82 0.70 -4.30
N ARG A 152 -29.32 1.27 -3.19
CA ARG A 152 -30.06 1.39 -1.93
C ARG A 152 -31.33 2.24 -2.08
N ILE A 153 -31.27 3.38 -2.77
CA ILE A 153 -32.45 4.21 -3.05
C ILE A 153 -33.50 3.43 -3.87
N ARG A 154 -33.07 2.71 -4.91
CA ARG A 154 -33.99 1.88 -5.71
C ARG A 154 -34.63 0.77 -4.88
N GLN A 155 -33.88 0.12 -3.98
CA GLN A 155 -34.41 -0.90 -3.08
C GLN A 155 -35.44 -0.33 -2.10
N LEU A 156 -35.18 0.84 -1.51
CA LEU A 156 -36.10 1.52 -0.59
C LEU A 156 -37.42 1.89 -1.29
N LYS A 157 -37.35 2.47 -2.49
CA LYS A 157 -38.55 2.79 -3.31
C LYS A 157 -39.39 1.55 -3.63
N ARG A 158 -38.75 0.42 -3.99
CA ARG A 158 -39.45 -0.85 -4.25
C ARG A 158 -40.13 -1.43 -3.01
N ARG A 159 -39.56 -1.21 -1.82
CA ARG A 159 -40.14 -1.65 -0.54
C ARG A 159 -41.32 -0.77 -0.14
N SER A 160 -41.24 0.55 -0.29
CA SER A 160 -42.34 1.47 0.03
C SER A 160 -43.55 1.29 -0.89
N THR A 161 -43.35 0.89 -2.15
CA THR A 161 -44.46 0.56 -3.07
C THR A 161 -45.12 -0.80 -2.78
N ARG A 162 -44.46 -1.71 -2.04
CA ARG A 162 -45.01 -3.04 -1.71
C ARG A 162 -45.83 -3.06 -0.41
N PHE A 163 -45.65 -2.07 0.46
CA PHE A 163 -46.41 -1.91 1.71
C PHE A 163 -46.83 -0.45 1.84
N PRO A 164 -47.89 -0.02 1.12
CA PRO A 164 -48.48 1.28 1.38
C PRO A 164 -49.13 1.24 2.76
N THR A 165 -48.68 2.11 3.67
CA THR A 165 -49.36 2.42 4.95
C THR A 165 -50.68 3.11 4.68
#